data_AF-A0A2H3CJT4-F1
#
_entry.id   AF-A0A2H3CJT4-F1
#
_cell.length_a   1.000
_cell.length_b   1.000
_cell.length_c   1.000
_cell.angle_alpha   90.00
_cell.angle_beta   90.00
_cell.angle_gamma   90.00
#
_symmetry.space_group_name_H-M   'P 1'
#
loop_
_entity.id
_entity.type
_entity.pdbx_description
1 polymer ?
#
loop_
_entity_poly.entity_id
_entity_poly.type
_entity_poly.pdbx_seq_one_letter_code
_entity_poly.pdbx_strand_id
1 'polypeptide(L)'
;MSLTAQYIDRNRNHFKNSQKGKGMVKSKLDKIWRDIGQDSNISVRQARQITDLLVKYEKYLDVTELEEFEQRKMEFDQALSQTKKSLVGSQATAEEIAILKEDFARCLQKVQDTWELEESRQYEADVMPGLPGHPGSIGLEQWEACGDMGVEAWAETMDDKLKGGLQWEEGRPDEFNDFLISTCIDFWEDPDYLKKIPADGDQDNEKLELLWHQLSGITSMIQMFWTATVDGNGVLGALLADEVGLGKTAQIMSLLAFIMATRHAQRSGKEVPPVIRFTAELLFFCGQKDIPNAPHLIAVPTTLVGQMFADLKHWFRPHDINILMMPSMKKA
;
A
#
# COMPACT_ATOMS: atom_id res chain seq x y z
N MET A 1 1.63 2.09 20.82
CA MET A 1 0.28 1.60 20.44
C MET A 1 0.40 0.29 19.69
N SER A 2 -0.13 -0.83 20.20
CA SER A 2 -0.16 -2.11 19.49
C SER A 2 -1.24 -2.06 18.40
N LEU A 3 -0.98 -2.67 17.22
CA LEU A 3 -2.07 -3.09 16.34
C LEU A 3 -3.00 -3.93 17.21
N THR A 4 -4.22 -3.46 17.44
CA THR A 4 -5.14 -4.16 18.31
C THR A 4 -5.27 -5.59 17.78
N ALA A 5 -5.20 -6.59 18.67
CA ALA A 5 -5.37 -7.99 18.28
C ALA A 5 -6.60 -8.20 17.38
N GLN A 6 -7.62 -7.35 17.57
CA GLN A 6 -8.82 -7.24 16.74
C GLN A 6 -8.55 -6.96 15.25
N TYR A 7 -7.58 -6.12 14.88
CA TYR A 7 -7.26 -5.82 13.47
C TYR A 7 -6.57 -6.98 12.77
N ILE A 8 -5.59 -7.60 13.43
CA ILE A 8 -4.88 -8.80 12.92
C ILE A 8 -5.88 -9.95 12.78
N ASP A 9 -6.73 -10.17 13.79
CA ASP A 9 -7.78 -11.17 13.70
C ASP A 9 -8.77 -10.86 12.59
N ARG A 10 -9.13 -9.58 12.35
CA ARG A 10 -10.07 -9.22 11.27
C ARG A 10 -9.54 -9.59 9.89
N ASN A 11 -8.27 -9.27 9.59
CA ASN A 11 -7.67 -9.60 8.29
C ASN A 11 -7.37 -11.10 8.15
N ARG A 12 -6.92 -11.75 9.22
CA ARG A 12 -6.75 -13.21 9.25
C ARG A 12 -8.09 -13.92 9.04
N ASN A 13 -9.17 -13.39 9.63
CA ASN A 13 -10.52 -13.90 9.44
C ASN A 13 -11.02 -13.62 8.02
N HIS A 14 -10.72 -12.46 7.42
CA HIS A 14 -11.07 -12.18 6.02
C HIS A 14 -10.39 -13.17 5.06
N PHE A 15 -9.08 -13.40 5.21
CA PHE A 15 -8.35 -14.38 4.41
C PHE A 15 -8.85 -15.80 4.63
N LYS A 16 -9.04 -16.23 5.89
CA LYS A 16 -9.63 -17.53 6.22
C LYS A 16 -11.05 -17.68 5.66
N ASN A 17 -11.86 -16.63 5.69
CA ASN A 17 -13.22 -16.63 5.15
C ASN A 17 -13.23 -16.69 3.62
N SER A 18 -12.28 -16.03 2.95
CA SER A 18 -12.09 -16.11 1.51
C SER A 18 -11.68 -17.53 1.10
N GLN A 19 -10.67 -18.11 1.76
CA GLN A 19 -10.22 -19.49 1.53
C GLN A 19 -11.31 -20.53 1.84
N LYS A 20 -12.07 -20.33 2.93
CA LYS A 20 -13.21 -21.18 3.28
C LYS A 20 -14.36 -21.05 2.27
N GLY A 21 -14.61 -19.84 1.78
CA GLY A 21 -15.57 -19.57 0.70
C GLY A 21 -15.19 -20.31 -0.58
N LYS A 22 -13.94 -20.16 -1.01
CA LYS A 22 -13.34 -20.88 -2.15
C LYS A 22 -13.49 -22.39 -2.03
N GLY A 23 -13.07 -22.98 -0.91
CA GLY A 23 -13.17 -24.42 -0.66
C GLY A 23 -14.61 -24.92 -0.68
N MET A 24 -15.56 -24.14 -0.18
CA MET A 24 -16.99 -24.49 -0.23
C MET A 24 -17.55 -24.46 -1.66
N VAL A 25 -17.17 -23.45 -2.46
CA VAL A 25 -17.60 -23.35 -3.87
C VAL A 25 -17.01 -24.50 -4.69
N LYS A 26 -15.71 -24.78 -4.54
CA LYS A 26 -15.02 -25.91 -5.19
C LYS A 26 -15.69 -27.24 -4.85
N SER A 27 -15.89 -27.52 -3.57
CA SER A 27 -16.53 -28.76 -3.11
C SER A 27 -17.95 -28.96 -3.68
N LYS A 28 -18.72 -27.87 -3.83
CA LYS A 28 -20.05 -27.92 -4.47
C LYS A 28 -19.96 -28.19 -5.96
N LEU A 29 -19.03 -27.56 -6.67
CA LEU A 29 -18.75 -27.86 -8.07
C LEU A 29 -18.34 -29.32 -8.25
N ASP A 30 -17.40 -29.82 -7.46
CA ASP A 30 -16.91 -31.21 -7.53
C ASP A 30 -18.01 -32.22 -7.24
N LYS A 31 -18.95 -31.88 -6.36
CA LYS A 31 -20.12 -32.71 -6.11
C LYS A 31 -21.01 -32.78 -7.34
N ILE A 32 -21.38 -31.64 -7.91
CA ILE A 32 -22.24 -31.59 -9.09
C ILE A 32 -21.58 -32.32 -10.27
N TRP A 33 -20.26 -32.16 -10.44
CA TRP A 33 -19.49 -32.86 -11.47
C TRP A 33 -19.47 -34.38 -11.30
N ARG A 34 -19.31 -34.87 -10.07
CA ARG A 34 -19.43 -36.30 -9.78
C ARG A 34 -20.83 -36.83 -10.08
N ASP A 35 -21.87 -36.07 -9.73
CA ASP A 35 -23.26 -36.45 -10.00
C ASP A 35 -23.53 -36.52 -11.52
N ILE A 36 -22.92 -35.62 -12.31
CA ILE A 36 -23.02 -35.59 -13.78
C ILE A 36 -22.30 -36.77 -14.43
N GLY A 37 -21.08 -37.09 -13.96
CA GLY A 37 -20.28 -38.19 -14.49
C GLY A 37 -20.94 -39.57 -14.34
N GLN A 38 -21.93 -39.70 -13.45
CA GLN A 38 -22.69 -40.93 -13.26
C GLN A 38 -23.88 -41.07 -14.23
N ASP A 39 -24.58 -39.96 -14.55
CA ASP A 39 -25.84 -40.00 -15.30
C ASP A 39 -25.77 -39.44 -16.74
N SER A 40 -24.62 -38.89 -17.16
CA SER A 40 -24.35 -38.30 -18.49
C SER A 40 -25.34 -37.22 -18.98
N ASN A 41 -26.33 -36.84 -18.16
CA ASN A 41 -27.36 -35.86 -18.48
C ASN A 41 -27.40 -34.77 -17.40
N ILE A 42 -27.28 -33.51 -17.80
CA ILE A 42 -27.43 -32.34 -16.93
C ILE A 42 -28.87 -31.83 -16.97
N SER A 43 -29.51 -31.69 -15.81
CA SER A 43 -30.78 -30.94 -15.71
C SER A 43 -30.53 -29.43 -15.81
N VAL A 44 -31.55 -28.68 -16.26
CA VAL A 44 -31.53 -27.19 -16.34
C VAL A 44 -31.12 -26.56 -15.02
N ARG A 45 -31.62 -27.13 -13.92
CA ARG A 45 -31.35 -26.68 -12.56
C ARG A 45 -29.88 -26.88 -12.20
N GLN A 46 -29.30 -28.02 -12.56
CA GLN A 46 -27.88 -28.28 -12.37
C GLN A 46 -27.03 -27.34 -13.24
N ALA A 47 -27.42 -27.09 -14.49
CA ALA A 47 -26.73 -26.16 -15.37
C ALA A 47 -26.68 -24.74 -14.76
N ARG A 48 -27.82 -24.19 -14.33
CA ARG A 48 -27.89 -22.89 -13.63
C ARG A 48 -27.02 -22.86 -12.39
N GLN A 49 -27.07 -23.93 -11.59
CA GLN A 49 -26.28 -24.03 -10.36
C GLN A 49 -24.78 -24.07 -10.63
N ILE A 50 -24.34 -24.73 -11.71
CA ILE A 50 -22.94 -24.74 -12.16
C ILE A 50 -22.53 -23.34 -12.59
N THR A 51 -23.32 -22.66 -13.44
CA THR A 51 -23.05 -21.28 -13.86
C THR A 51 -22.88 -20.35 -12.66
N ASP A 52 -23.82 -20.36 -11.71
CA ASP A 52 -23.76 -19.53 -10.49
C ASP A 52 -22.51 -19.83 -9.63
N LEU A 53 -22.11 -21.10 -9.56
CA LEU A 53 -20.93 -21.50 -8.79
C LEU A 53 -19.64 -21.13 -9.50
N LEU A 54 -19.57 -21.20 -10.83
CA LEU A 54 -18.41 -20.78 -11.61
C LEU A 54 -18.19 -19.27 -11.50
N VAL A 55 -19.25 -18.45 -11.56
CA VAL A 55 -19.17 -16.99 -11.32
C VAL A 55 -18.73 -16.66 -9.89
N LYS A 56 -19.10 -17.49 -8.91
CA LYS A 56 -18.60 -17.34 -7.53
C LYS A 56 -17.16 -17.78 -7.40
N TYR A 57 -16.76 -18.83 -8.12
CA TYR A 57 -15.40 -19.38 -8.10
C TYR A 57 -14.40 -18.43 -8.75
N GLU A 58 -14.81 -17.71 -9.80
CA GLU A 58 -14.06 -16.63 -10.46
C GLU A 58 -13.46 -15.63 -9.46
N LYS A 59 -14.23 -15.24 -8.45
CA LYS A 59 -13.79 -14.28 -7.42
C LYS A 59 -12.65 -14.78 -6.53
N TYR A 60 -12.27 -16.05 -6.66
CA TYR A 60 -11.28 -16.73 -5.84
C TYR A 60 -10.16 -17.40 -6.66
N LEU A 61 -10.18 -17.26 -7.99
CA LEU A 61 -9.17 -17.84 -8.87
C LEU A 61 -7.82 -17.15 -8.68
N ASP A 62 -6.77 -17.96 -8.69
CA ASP A 62 -5.37 -17.56 -8.80
C ASP A 62 -4.82 -18.10 -10.13
N VAL A 63 -3.73 -17.56 -10.63
CA VAL A 63 -3.12 -17.83 -11.94
C VAL A 63 -2.88 -19.33 -12.15
N THR A 64 -2.52 -20.05 -11.09
CA THR A 64 -2.24 -21.51 -11.13
C THR A 64 -3.49 -22.40 -11.28
N GLU A 65 -4.69 -21.85 -11.13
CA GLU A 65 -5.96 -22.59 -11.16
C GLU A 65 -6.76 -22.38 -12.44
N LEU A 66 -6.23 -21.61 -13.39
CA LEU A 66 -6.89 -21.29 -14.66
C LEU A 66 -7.03 -22.54 -15.55
N GLU A 67 -6.01 -23.38 -15.62
CA GLU A 67 -6.04 -24.64 -16.40
C GLU A 67 -7.14 -25.59 -15.90
N GLU A 68 -7.30 -25.71 -14.57
CA GLU A 68 -8.36 -26.51 -13.96
C GLU A 68 -9.76 -25.94 -14.30
N PHE A 69 -9.88 -24.61 -14.37
CA PHE A 69 -11.12 -23.94 -14.75
C PHE A 69 -11.46 -24.17 -16.23
N GLU A 70 -10.48 -24.08 -17.13
CA GLU A 70 -10.68 -24.36 -18.56
C GLU A 70 -11.02 -25.82 -18.83
N GLN A 71 -10.41 -26.76 -18.09
CA GLN A 71 -10.77 -28.18 -18.18
C GLN A 71 -12.23 -28.41 -17.79
N ARG A 72 -12.67 -27.84 -16.65
CA ARG A 72 -14.07 -27.94 -16.19
C ARG A 72 -15.06 -27.31 -17.16
N LYS A 73 -14.65 -26.28 -17.92
CA LYS A 73 -15.43 -25.69 -19.00
C LYS A 73 -15.65 -26.67 -20.14
N MET A 74 -14.59 -27.35 -20.61
CA MET A 74 -14.73 -28.36 -21.67
C MET A 74 -15.69 -29.48 -21.25
N GLU A 75 -15.60 -29.92 -19.99
CA GLU A 75 -16.50 -30.92 -19.42
C GLU A 75 -17.96 -30.43 -19.38
N PHE A 76 -18.19 -29.14 -19.09
CA PHE A 76 -19.53 -28.54 -19.12
C PHE A 76 -20.13 -28.46 -20.51
N ASP A 77 -19.37 -27.97 -21.49
CA ASP A 77 -19.83 -27.86 -22.86
C ASP A 77 -20.11 -29.25 -23.47
N GLN A 78 -19.25 -30.22 -23.15
CA GLN A 78 -19.46 -31.62 -23.53
C GLN A 78 -20.74 -32.16 -22.91
N ALA A 79 -20.96 -31.97 -21.60
CA ALA A 79 -22.17 -32.42 -20.93
C ALA A 79 -23.44 -31.75 -21.49
N LEU A 80 -23.40 -30.44 -21.75
CA LEU A 80 -24.52 -29.72 -22.41
C LEU A 80 -24.82 -30.23 -23.82
N SER A 81 -23.79 -30.62 -24.58
CA SER A 81 -23.96 -31.17 -25.93
C SER A 81 -24.59 -32.57 -25.94
N GLN A 82 -24.38 -33.34 -24.85
CA GLN A 82 -24.86 -34.70 -24.69
C GLN A 82 -26.30 -34.80 -24.17
N THR A 83 -26.87 -33.71 -23.64
CA THR A 83 -28.25 -33.63 -23.10
C THR A 83 -29.38 -33.77 -24.15
N LYS A 84 -29.20 -34.60 -25.18
CA LYS A 84 -30.25 -34.89 -26.17
C LYS A 84 -31.30 -35.84 -25.62
N LYS A 85 -32.55 -35.33 -25.54
CA LYS A 85 -33.83 -36.08 -25.49
C LYS A 85 -33.90 -37.24 -24.48
N SER A 86 -33.73 -36.95 -23.19
CA SER A 86 -34.25 -37.83 -22.13
C SER A 86 -35.74 -37.55 -21.89
N LEU A 87 -36.57 -38.59 -21.97
CA LEU A 87 -38.01 -38.51 -22.27
C LEU A 87 -38.94 -38.19 -21.08
N VAL A 88 -38.45 -37.90 -19.88
CA VAL A 88 -39.34 -37.71 -18.71
C VAL A 88 -38.75 -36.70 -17.74
N GLY A 89 -39.24 -35.46 -17.79
CA GLY A 89 -38.87 -34.37 -16.87
C GLY A 89 -38.62 -33.06 -17.60
N SER A 90 -39.15 -31.96 -17.06
CA SER A 90 -39.08 -30.58 -17.59
C SER A 90 -37.73 -30.26 -18.25
N GLN A 91 -37.66 -30.36 -19.57
CA GLN A 91 -36.47 -30.08 -20.35
C GLN A 91 -36.24 -28.58 -20.44
N ALA A 92 -34.99 -28.15 -20.43
CA ALA A 92 -34.67 -26.77 -20.82
C ALA A 92 -35.13 -26.57 -22.25
N THR A 93 -35.79 -25.46 -22.52
CA THR A 93 -36.03 -25.07 -23.90
C THR A 93 -34.69 -24.79 -24.58
N ALA A 94 -34.64 -24.93 -25.91
CA ALA A 94 -33.45 -24.55 -26.68
C ALA A 94 -33.05 -23.08 -26.40
N GLU A 95 -34.03 -22.23 -26.09
CA GLU A 95 -33.84 -20.83 -25.71
C GLU A 95 -33.19 -20.67 -24.33
N GLU A 96 -33.60 -21.44 -23.32
CA GLU A 96 -32.96 -21.43 -22.00
C GLU A 96 -31.50 -21.92 -22.07
N ILE A 97 -31.22 -22.92 -22.90
CA ILE A 97 -29.86 -23.39 -23.16
C ILE A 97 -29.04 -22.29 -23.85
N ALA A 98 -29.63 -21.56 -24.80
CA ALA A 98 -28.95 -20.46 -25.48
C ALA A 98 -28.59 -19.32 -24.51
N ILE A 99 -29.51 -18.93 -23.63
CA ILE A 99 -29.27 -17.90 -22.60
C ILE A 99 -28.13 -18.32 -21.66
N LEU A 100 -28.14 -19.58 -21.20
CA LEU A 100 -27.08 -20.09 -20.32
C LEU A 100 -25.71 -20.08 -20.99
N LYS A 101 -25.66 -20.39 -22.30
CA LYS A 101 -24.42 -20.30 -23.08
C LYS A 101 -23.93 -18.86 -23.20
N GLU A 102 -24.83 -17.91 -23.42
CA GLU A 102 -24.48 -16.49 -23.54
C GLU A 102 -23.97 -15.91 -22.20
N ASP A 103 -24.68 -16.15 -21.10
CA ASP A 103 -24.27 -15.68 -19.77
C ASP A 103 -22.92 -16.27 -19.35
N PHE A 104 -22.69 -17.54 -19.68
CA PHE A 104 -21.42 -18.20 -19.43
C PHE A 104 -20.29 -17.62 -20.30
N ALA A 105 -20.53 -17.40 -21.60
CA ALA A 105 -19.57 -16.75 -22.49
C ALA A 105 -19.20 -15.34 -22.02
N ARG A 106 -20.17 -14.58 -21.51
CA ARG A 106 -19.95 -13.24 -20.95
C ARG A 106 -19.07 -13.25 -19.70
N CYS A 107 -19.22 -14.26 -18.83
CA CYS A 107 -18.34 -14.41 -17.67
C CYS A 107 -16.92 -14.79 -18.11
N LEU A 108 -16.78 -15.66 -19.10
CA LEU A 108 -15.47 -16.01 -19.65
C LEU A 108 -14.74 -14.81 -20.25
N GLN A 109 -15.44 -13.97 -21.01
CA GLN A 109 -14.83 -12.76 -21.55
C GLN A 109 -14.29 -11.86 -20.43
N LYS A 110 -15.02 -11.70 -19.32
CA LYS A 110 -14.53 -10.92 -18.17
C LYS A 110 -13.28 -11.51 -17.52
N VAL A 111 -13.20 -12.84 -17.42
CA VAL A 111 -12.00 -13.53 -16.92
C VAL A 111 -10.83 -13.30 -17.86
N GLN A 112 -11.04 -13.44 -19.16
CA GLN A 112 -10.02 -13.19 -20.18
C GLN A 112 -9.57 -11.73 -20.17
N ASP A 113 -10.47 -10.76 -20.12
CA ASP A 113 -10.14 -9.33 -20.05
C ASP A 113 -9.34 -9.00 -18.77
N THR A 114 -9.72 -9.60 -17.64
CA THR A 114 -8.99 -9.43 -16.37
C THR A 114 -7.60 -10.05 -16.45
N TRP A 115 -7.50 -11.22 -17.09
CA TRP A 115 -6.23 -11.91 -17.28
C TRP A 115 -5.33 -11.17 -18.27
N GLU A 116 -5.83 -10.71 -19.42
CA GLU A 116 -5.06 -9.88 -20.36
C GLU A 116 -4.58 -8.58 -19.69
N LEU A 117 -5.36 -8.00 -18.78
CA LEU A 117 -4.94 -6.86 -17.97
C LEU A 117 -3.86 -7.22 -16.95
N GLU A 118 -3.98 -8.37 -16.27
CA GLU A 118 -3.00 -8.86 -15.29
C GLU A 118 -1.71 -9.30 -15.98
N GLU A 119 -1.80 -10.03 -17.09
CA GLU A 119 -0.70 -10.43 -17.96
C GLU A 119 -0.09 -9.20 -18.63
N SER A 120 -0.86 -8.18 -19.02
CA SER A 120 -0.28 -6.91 -19.48
C SER A 120 0.45 -6.19 -18.36
N ARG A 121 -0.06 -6.19 -17.12
CA ARG A 121 0.65 -5.63 -15.95
C ARG A 121 1.88 -6.43 -15.58
N GLN A 122 1.80 -7.74 -15.70
CA GLN A 122 2.89 -8.65 -15.37
C GLN A 122 3.93 -8.68 -16.48
N TYR A 123 3.54 -8.58 -17.75
CA TYR A 123 4.41 -8.32 -18.89
C TYR A 123 4.99 -6.91 -18.81
N GLU A 124 4.24 -5.89 -18.38
CA GLU A 124 4.83 -4.59 -18.05
C GLU A 124 5.84 -4.72 -16.91
N ALA A 125 5.61 -5.58 -15.91
CA ALA A 125 6.56 -5.85 -14.84
C ALA A 125 7.76 -6.74 -15.25
N ASP A 126 7.56 -7.67 -16.19
CA ASP A 126 8.51 -8.72 -16.64
C ASP A 126 9.25 -8.33 -17.94
N VAL A 127 8.74 -7.36 -18.69
CA VAL A 127 9.39 -6.66 -19.81
C VAL A 127 9.91 -5.30 -19.38
N MET A 128 9.48 -4.77 -18.23
CA MET A 128 10.16 -3.68 -17.53
C MET A 128 10.77 -4.01 -16.15
N PRO A 129 11.41 -5.17 -15.91
CA PRO A 129 12.36 -5.33 -14.83
C PRO A 129 13.66 -4.70 -15.32
N GLY A 130 13.77 -3.38 -15.16
CA GLY A 130 14.95 -2.63 -15.56
C GLY A 130 15.06 -2.39 -17.07
N LEU A 131 14.23 -1.49 -17.62
CA LEU A 131 14.59 -0.81 -18.86
C LEU A 131 15.99 -0.18 -18.65
N PRO A 132 17.03 -0.61 -19.37
CA PRO A 132 18.33 0.04 -19.31
C PRO A 132 18.12 1.48 -19.80
N GLY A 133 18.06 2.43 -18.88
CA GLY A 133 17.75 3.83 -19.16
C GLY A 133 16.52 4.41 -18.46
N HIS A 134 15.78 3.66 -17.62
CA HIS A 134 14.82 4.26 -16.69
C HIS A 134 15.50 4.58 -15.34
N PRO A 135 15.52 5.86 -14.92
CA PRO A 135 15.89 6.29 -13.58
C PRO A 135 15.28 5.41 -12.46
N GLY A 136 16.10 4.68 -11.70
CA GLY A 136 15.72 4.17 -10.37
C GLY A 136 15.20 2.74 -10.22
N SER A 137 15.20 1.89 -11.26
CA SER A 137 14.87 0.45 -11.09
C SER A 137 16.11 -0.38 -10.76
N ILE A 138 16.07 -1.11 -9.65
CA ILE A 138 17.14 -2.01 -9.17
C ILE A 138 16.65 -3.45 -9.14
N GLY A 139 17.52 -4.39 -9.51
CA GLY A 139 17.22 -5.81 -9.38
C GLY A 139 17.14 -6.22 -7.90
N LEU A 140 16.37 -7.28 -7.60
CA LEU A 140 16.24 -7.82 -6.24
C LEU A 140 17.61 -8.11 -5.60
N GLU A 141 18.55 -8.66 -6.37
CA GLU A 141 19.92 -8.92 -5.88
C GLU A 141 20.67 -7.65 -5.47
N GLN A 142 20.51 -6.54 -6.23
CA GLN A 142 21.10 -5.26 -5.87
C GLN A 142 20.45 -4.69 -4.62
N TRP A 143 19.14 -4.85 -4.47
CA TRP A 143 18.41 -4.43 -3.28
C TRP A 143 18.84 -5.22 -2.04
N GLU A 144 18.94 -6.55 -2.15
CA GLU A 144 19.45 -7.40 -1.06
C GLU A 144 20.90 -7.08 -0.72
N ALA A 145 21.70 -6.68 -1.72
CA ALA A 145 23.08 -6.24 -1.53
C ALA A 145 23.20 -4.83 -0.91
N CYS A 146 22.18 -3.97 -0.99
CA CYS A 146 22.19 -2.64 -0.39
C CYS A 146 22.26 -2.69 1.15
N GLY A 147 21.88 -3.82 1.78
CA GLY A 147 21.99 -4.00 3.22
C GLY A 147 21.01 -3.14 4.02
N ASP A 148 21.37 -2.85 5.27
CA ASP A 148 20.63 -1.90 6.12
C ASP A 148 20.63 -0.49 5.50
N MET A 149 19.64 0.35 5.82
CA MET A 149 19.52 1.74 5.32
C MET A 149 20.65 2.67 5.81
N GLY A 150 21.68 2.13 6.45
CA GLY A 150 22.77 2.86 7.10
C GLY A 150 22.46 3.22 8.56
N VAL A 151 21.39 2.69 9.15
CA VAL A 151 21.00 2.94 10.54
C VAL A 151 22.09 2.45 11.49
N GLU A 152 22.73 1.32 11.19
CA GLU A 152 23.87 0.80 11.95
C GLU A 152 25.03 1.80 12.06
N ALA A 153 25.27 2.60 11.01
CA ALA A 153 26.32 3.63 11.04
C ALA A 153 26.03 4.75 12.06
N TRP A 154 24.76 4.90 12.45
CA TRP A 154 24.29 5.89 13.40
C TRP A 154 23.99 5.30 14.79
N ALA A 155 24.10 3.97 14.95
CA ALA A 155 23.75 3.26 16.18
C ALA A 155 24.57 3.71 17.40
N GLU A 156 25.81 4.17 17.20
CA GLU A 156 26.69 4.67 18.26
C GLU A 156 26.65 6.19 18.41
N THR A 157 25.86 6.89 17.58
CA THR A 157 25.78 8.35 17.60
C THR A 157 24.83 8.82 18.70
N MET A 158 25.32 9.66 19.60
CA MET A 158 24.52 10.27 20.67
C MET A 158 23.42 11.19 20.13
N ASP A 159 22.27 11.24 20.80
CA ASP A 159 21.11 12.08 20.48
C ASP A 159 21.51 13.53 20.15
N ASP A 160 22.32 14.17 20.99
CA ASP A 160 22.70 15.58 20.81
C ASP A 160 23.43 15.81 19.47
N LYS A 161 24.20 14.84 19.01
CA LYS A 161 24.91 14.93 17.73
C LYS A 161 23.94 14.74 16.56
N LEU A 162 22.94 13.86 16.67
CA LEU A 162 21.88 13.71 15.67
C LEU A 162 21.04 14.99 15.59
N LYS A 163 20.57 15.49 16.74
CA LYS A 163 19.81 16.74 16.87
C LYS A 163 20.57 17.93 16.30
N GLY A 164 21.84 18.09 16.67
CA GLY A 164 22.71 19.15 16.12
C GLY A 164 22.93 19.02 14.61
N GLY A 165 23.03 17.78 14.10
CA GLY A 165 23.09 17.50 12.67
C GLY A 165 21.86 17.93 11.88
N LEU A 166 20.69 17.66 12.45
CA LEU A 166 19.39 18.00 11.87
C LEU A 166 19.00 19.46 12.10
N GLN A 167 19.73 20.18 12.96
CA GLN A 167 19.37 21.51 13.50
C GLN A 167 18.05 21.51 14.27
N TRP A 168 17.78 20.43 15.01
CA TRP A 168 16.60 20.26 15.84
C TRP A 168 17.00 20.29 17.31
N GLU A 169 17.35 21.47 17.82
CA GLU A 169 17.85 21.64 19.18
C GLU A 169 16.88 21.11 20.25
N GLU A 170 15.57 21.26 20.01
CA GLU A 170 14.51 20.71 20.88
C GLU A 170 14.15 19.25 20.58
N GLY A 171 14.90 18.57 19.70
CA GLY A 171 14.62 17.19 19.29
C GLY A 171 13.43 17.04 18.34
N ARG A 172 12.97 18.12 17.69
CA ARG A 172 11.92 18.12 16.67
C ARG A 172 12.15 19.22 15.62
N PRO A 173 11.56 19.10 14.41
CA PRO A 173 11.45 20.20 13.45
C PRO A 173 10.67 21.41 13.98
N ASP A 174 11.03 22.60 13.50
CA ASP A 174 10.32 23.85 13.81
C ASP A 174 8.89 23.88 13.24
N GLU A 175 8.65 23.16 12.15
CA GLU A 175 7.31 23.05 11.52
C GLU A 175 6.33 22.23 12.36
N PHE A 176 6.82 21.52 13.38
CA PHE A 176 5.96 20.69 14.23
C PHE A 176 5.32 21.47 15.38
N ASN A 177 4.19 20.99 15.86
CA ASN A 177 3.60 21.46 17.11
C ASN A 177 4.56 21.20 18.29
N ASP A 178 4.45 22.01 19.34
CA ASP A 178 5.35 21.91 20.50
C ASP A 178 5.01 20.70 21.40
N PHE A 179 3.78 20.18 21.31
CA PHE A 179 3.25 19.15 22.20
C PHE A 179 2.51 18.04 21.43
N LEU A 180 2.63 16.80 21.93
CA LEU A 180 1.78 15.66 21.62
C LEU A 180 0.62 15.62 22.60
N ILE A 181 -0.60 15.76 22.08
CA ILE A 181 -1.83 15.72 22.89
C ILE A 181 -2.43 14.32 22.94
N SER A 182 -2.88 13.89 24.12
CA SER A 182 -3.69 12.68 24.30
C SER A 182 -5.20 12.91 24.13
N THR A 183 -5.69 14.16 24.22
CA THR A 183 -7.13 14.50 24.38
C THR A 183 -7.92 14.64 23.07
N CYS A 184 -7.36 14.24 21.93
CA CYS A 184 -7.99 14.32 20.59
C CYS A 184 -8.41 15.74 20.14
N ILE A 185 -7.88 16.79 20.77
CA ILE A 185 -8.13 18.18 20.38
C ILE A 185 -7.35 18.49 19.09
N ASP A 186 -7.99 19.16 18.14
CA ASP A 186 -7.38 19.59 16.88
C ASP A 186 -6.89 21.03 17.02
N PHE A 187 -5.57 21.22 17.12
CA PHE A 187 -4.94 22.55 17.21
C PHE A 187 -5.22 23.45 16.00
N TRP A 188 -5.57 22.86 14.85
CA TRP A 188 -5.93 23.65 13.67
C TRP A 188 -7.31 24.29 13.82
N GLU A 189 -8.20 23.70 14.61
CA GLU A 189 -9.54 24.21 14.87
C GLU A 189 -9.60 25.08 16.14
N ASP A 190 -8.77 24.80 17.15
CA ASP A 190 -8.62 25.60 18.38
C ASP A 190 -7.14 25.97 18.65
N PRO A 191 -6.59 26.97 17.95
CA PRO A 191 -5.22 27.42 18.14
C PRO A 191 -5.00 28.11 19.50
N ASP A 192 -6.07 28.55 20.17
CA ASP A 192 -5.97 29.14 21.51
C ASP A 192 -5.77 28.10 22.60
N TYR A 193 -6.03 26.82 22.32
CA TYR A 193 -5.73 25.73 23.25
C TYR A 193 -4.23 25.59 23.53
N LEU A 194 -3.36 25.75 22.51
CA LEU A 194 -1.90 25.72 22.67
C LEU A 194 -1.41 26.72 23.73
N LYS A 195 -2.03 27.90 23.81
CA LYS A 195 -1.66 28.96 24.76
C LYS A 195 -1.98 28.62 26.22
N LYS A 196 -2.83 27.59 26.44
CA LYS A 196 -3.24 27.14 27.77
C LYS A 196 -2.31 26.05 28.31
N ILE A 197 -1.53 25.41 27.45
CA ILE A 197 -0.58 24.37 27.83
C ILE A 197 0.63 25.04 28.50
N PRO A 198 1.07 24.59 29.70
CA PRO A 198 2.29 25.08 30.31
C PRO A 198 3.52 24.84 29.42
N ALA A 199 4.57 25.66 29.57
CA ALA A 199 5.78 25.53 28.75
C ALA A 199 6.47 24.14 28.86
N ASP A 200 6.37 23.50 30.03
CA ASP A 200 6.92 22.17 30.31
C ASP A 200 5.92 21.03 29.99
N GLY A 201 4.76 21.35 29.43
CA GLY A 201 3.66 20.42 29.19
C GLY A 201 2.77 20.18 30.43
N ASP A 202 1.82 19.26 30.29
CA ASP A 202 0.96 18.79 31.38
C ASP A 202 0.64 17.29 31.22
N GLN A 203 -0.27 16.75 32.04
CA GLN A 203 -0.64 15.33 32.02
C GLN A 203 -1.19 14.86 30.66
N ASP A 204 -1.81 15.77 29.90
CA ASP A 204 -2.49 15.48 28.65
C ASP A 204 -1.68 15.93 27.42
N ASN A 205 -0.62 16.72 27.63
CA ASN A 205 0.16 17.38 26.61
C ASN A 205 1.65 17.20 26.91
N GLU A 206 2.26 16.15 26.36
CA GLU A 206 3.68 15.89 26.49
C GLU A 206 4.46 16.71 25.46
N LYS A 207 5.65 17.22 25.82
CA LYS A 207 6.50 17.93 24.85
C LYS A 207 6.83 17.00 23.69
N LEU A 208 6.62 17.47 22.46
CA LEU A 208 6.93 16.68 21.29
C LEU A 208 8.45 16.60 21.13
N GLU A 209 8.99 15.40 21.24
CA GLU A 209 10.40 15.11 21.01
C GLU A 209 10.53 13.78 20.27
N LEU A 210 11.38 13.74 19.25
CA LEU A 210 11.66 12.51 18.52
C LEU A 210 12.60 11.63 19.33
N LEU A 211 12.29 10.32 19.34
CA LEU A 211 13.13 9.32 19.99
C LEU A 211 14.43 9.12 19.21
N TRP A 212 15.50 8.73 19.89
CA TRP A 212 16.82 8.50 19.29
C TRP A 212 16.77 7.65 18.00
N HIS A 213 16.06 6.53 18.01
CA HIS A 213 15.98 5.64 16.84
C HIS A 213 15.21 6.29 15.67
N GLN A 214 14.29 7.21 15.95
CA GLN A 214 13.62 8.00 14.92
C GLN A 214 14.58 8.99 14.29
N LEU A 215 15.36 9.72 15.10
CA LEU A 215 16.40 10.63 14.63
C LEU A 215 17.44 9.89 13.77
N SER A 216 17.88 8.72 14.21
CA SER A 216 18.81 7.85 13.48
C SER A 216 18.23 7.39 12.13
N GLY A 217 16.98 6.91 12.11
CA GLY A 217 16.29 6.50 10.88
C GLY A 217 16.11 7.64 9.89
N ILE A 218 15.76 8.85 10.37
CA ILE A 218 15.64 10.04 9.52
C ILE A 218 16.99 10.42 8.92
N THR A 219 18.04 10.44 9.73
CA THR A 219 19.41 10.75 9.29
C THR A 219 19.87 9.79 8.19
N SER A 220 19.54 8.50 8.36
CA SER A 220 19.82 7.45 7.37
C SER A 220 19.06 7.70 6.06
N MET A 221 17.76 7.98 6.12
CA MET A 221 16.96 8.31 4.93
C MET A 221 17.49 9.58 4.21
N ILE A 222 17.95 10.59 4.95
CA ILE A 222 18.57 11.79 4.36
C ILE A 222 19.82 11.40 3.57
N GLN A 223 20.67 10.51 4.08
CA GLN A 223 21.85 10.06 3.33
C GLN A 223 21.50 9.28 2.05
N MET A 224 20.34 8.61 2.02
CA MET A 224 19.88 7.93 0.82
C MET A 224 19.33 8.91 -0.24
N PHE A 225 18.71 10.00 0.20
CA PHE A 225 18.09 10.98 -0.69
C PHE A 225 19.00 12.11 -1.11
N TRP A 226 20.07 12.41 -0.37
CA TRP A 226 21.08 13.37 -0.79
C TRP A 226 22.29 12.64 -1.35
N THR A 227 22.80 13.15 -2.47
CA THR A 227 23.85 12.51 -3.28
C THR A 227 25.01 13.49 -3.49
N ALA A 228 26.22 12.96 -3.65
CA ALA A 228 27.42 13.77 -3.88
C ALA A 228 27.53 14.31 -5.32
N THR A 229 26.73 13.78 -6.25
CA THR A 229 26.79 14.13 -7.67
C THR A 229 25.40 14.30 -8.25
N VAL A 230 25.26 15.16 -9.26
CA VAL A 230 24.03 15.24 -10.05
C VAL A 230 23.82 13.91 -10.77
N ASP A 231 22.67 13.30 -10.58
CA ASP A 231 22.27 12.09 -11.29
C ASP A 231 20.84 12.26 -11.84
N GLY A 232 20.70 12.15 -13.16
CA GLY A 232 19.38 12.18 -13.80
C GLY A 232 18.53 10.95 -13.49
N ASN A 233 19.15 9.91 -12.91
CA ASN A 233 18.49 8.64 -12.59
C ASN A 233 17.80 8.61 -11.22
N GLY A 234 17.85 9.71 -10.46
CA GLY A 234 17.24 9.78 -9.13
C GLY A 234 18.00 8.95 -8.09
N VAL A 235 17.28 8.51 -7.06
CA VAL A 235 17.80 7.71 -5.93
C VAL A 235 16.92 6.48 -5.71
N LEU A 236 17.47 5.43 -5.11
CA LEU A 236 16.87 4.09 -5.02
C LEU A 236 15.65 3.98 -4.08
N GLY A 237 15.15 5.09 -3.53
CA GLY A 237 14.10 5.06 -2.52
C GLY A 237 14.61 4.51 -1.18
N ALA A 238 13.73 4.44 -0.19
CA ALA A 238 14.02 3.83 1.12
C ALA A 238 12.83 2.97 1.54
N LEU A 239 13.10 1.81 2.15
CA LEU A 239 12.08 0.91 2.70
C LEU A 239 12.19 0.84 4.21
N LEU A 240 11.26 1.51 4.87
CA LEU A 240 11.19 1.50 6.32
C LEU A 240 10.44 0.27 6.83
N ALA A 241 11.20 -0.78 7.16
CA ALA A 241 10.69 -2.10 7.57
C ALA A 241 10.67 -2.31 9.10
N ASP A 242 10.73 -1.24 9.88
CA ASP A 242 10.71 -1.25 11.34
C ASP A 242 9.50 -2.00 11.93
N GLU A 243 9.66 -2.51 13.16
CA GLU A 243 8.55 -3.08 13.92
C GLU A 243 7.37 -2.10 14.09
N VAL A 244 6.19 -2.66 14.32
CA VAL A 244 4.98 -1.88 14.56
C VAL A 244 5.13 -1.12 15.88
N GLY A 245 4.86 0.18 15.84
CA GLY A 245 4.90 1.02 17.04
C GLY A 245 6.21 1.78 17.25
N LEU A 246 7.25 1.56 16.43
CA LEU A 246 8.51 2.33 16.50
C LEU A 246 8.39 3.78 16.01
N GLY A 247 7.23 4.16 15.46
CA GLY A 247 6.96 5.53 15.04
C GLY A 247 7.39 5.84 13.61
N LYS A 248 7.17 4.90 12.69
CA LYS A 248 7.39 5.12 11.24
C LYS A 248 6.72 6.39 10.71
N THR A 249 5.49 6.65 11.14
CA THR A 249 4.77 7.89 10.78
C THR A 249 5.56 9.13 11.20
N ALA A 250 6.07 9.16 12.43
CA ALA A 250 6.90 10.27 12.93
C ALA A 250 8.13 10.48 12.03
N GLN A 251 8.87 9.40 11.72
CA GLN A 251 10.04 9.48 10.85
C GLN A 251 9.72 10.05 9.45
N ILE A 252 8.61 9.62 8.84
CA ILE A 252 8.19 10.15 7.53
C ILE A 252 7.78 11.63 7.64
N MET A 253 7.01 12.01 8.65
CA MET A 253 6.64 13.42 8.83
C MET A 253 7.86 14.31 9.07
N SER A 254 8.82 13.83 9.86
CA SER A 254 10.04 14.57 10.16
C SER A 254 10.95 14.68 8.94
N LEU A 255 11.01 13.66 8.10
CA LEU A 255 11.68 13.74 6.81
C LEU A 255 11.03 14.79 5.89
N LEU A 256 9.68 14.86 5.84
CA LEU A 256 8.99 15.88 5.06
C LEU A 256 9.29 17.30 5.58
N ALA A 257 9.23 17.50 6.90
CA ALA A 257 9.60 18.77 7.53
C ALA A 257 11.06 19.14 7.22
N PHE A 258 11.98 18.18 7.30
CA PHE A 258 13.39 18.37 6.95
C PHE A 258 13.57 18.84 5.50
N ILE A 259 12.89 18.21 4.54
CA ILE A 259 12.93 18.58 3.12
C ILE A 259 12.40 20.02 2.94
N MET A 260 11.29 20.37 3.60
CA MET A 260 10.71 21.72 3.55
C MET A 260 11.66 22.78 4.10
N ALA A 261 12.18 22.58 5.32
CA ALA A 261 13.13 23.48 5.98
C ALA A 261 14.40 23.67 5.14
N THR A 262 14.97 22.57 4.64
CA THR A 262 16.17 22.58 3.81
C THR A 262 15.94 23.36 2.52
N ARG A 263 14.78 23.17 1.87
CA ARG A 263 14.43 23.92 0.67
C ARG A 263 14.29 25.41 0.97
N HIS A 264 13.66 25.77 2.09
CA HIS A 264 13.54 27.15 2.52
C HIS A 264 14.92 27.80 2.75
N ALA A 265 15.85 27.06 3.37
CA ALA A 265 17.23 27.49 3.56
C ALA A 265 17.95 27.71 2.23
N GLN A 266 17.88 26.73 1.30
CA GLN A 266 18.45 26.85 -0.05
C GLN A 266 17.94 28.11 -0.78
N ARG A 267 16.62 28.34 -0.77
CA ARG A 267 16.01 29.50 -1.46
C ARG A 267 16.37 30.84 -0.82
N SER A 268 16.62 30.85 0.49
CA SER A 268 16.95 32.07 1.23
C SER A 268 18.44 32.34 1.29
N GLY A 269 19.28 31.48 0.69
CA GLY A 269 20.73 31.56 0.79
C GLY A 269 21.25 31.33 2.22
N LYS A 270 20.45 30.70 3.07
CA LYS A 270 20.87 30.28 4.42
C LYS A 270 21.65 28.97 4.33
N GLU A 271 22.41 28.68 5.37
CA GLU A 271 23.08 27.40 5.50
C GLU A 271 22.04 26.26 5.63
N VAL A 272 22.27 25.18 4.90
CA VAL A 272 21.47 23.96 4.99
C VAL A 272 21.91 23.11 6.19
N PRO A 273 21.05 22.25 6.74
CA PRO A 273 21.38 21.45 7.92
C PRO A 273 22.70 20.66 7.77
N PRO A 274 23.58 20.62 8.80
CA PRO A 274 24.89 19.97 8.74
C PRO A 274 24.86 18.49 8.37
N VAL A 275 23.77 17.78 8.65
CA VAL A 275 23.60 16.36 8.29
C VAL A 275 23.84 16.07 6.82
N ILE A 276 23.50 17.02 5.94
CA ILE A 276 23.72 16.93 4.49
C ILE A 276 25.22 16.96 4.15
N ARG A 277 26.05 17.58 5.00
CA ARG A 277 27.49 17.74 4.80
C ARG A 277 28.35 16.74 5.58
N PHE A 278 27.77 15.99 6.53
CA PHE A 278 28.56 15.23 7.50
C PHE A 278 29.47 14.14 6.91
N THR A 279 29.12 13.55 5.77
CA THR A 279 29.75 12.31 5.32
C THR A 279 30.36 12.36 3.92
N ALA A 280 29.84 13.16 2.99
CA ALA A 280 30.35 13.14 1.62
C ALA A 280 30.02 14.40 0.78
N GLU A 281 29.76 15.55 1.41
CA GLU A 281 29.26 16.75 0.70
C GLU A 281 28.05 16.39 -0.19
N LEU A 282 27.00 15.84 0.42
CA LEU A 282 25.82 15.36 -0.31
C LEU A 282 24.97 16.55 -0.79
N LEU A 283 25.44 17.29 -1.79
CA LEU A 283 24.86 18.59 -2.16
C LEU A 283 23.60 18.48 -3.02
N PHE A 284 23.29 17.30 -3.55
CA PHE A 284 22.26 17.11 -4.57
C PHE A 284 21.08 16.28 -4.02
N PHE A 285 19.88 16.86 -3.97
CA PHE A 285 18.67 16.17 -3.54
C PHE A 285 18.11 15.30 -4.68
N CYS A 286 18.08 13.99 -4.46
CA CYS A 286 17.65 12.98 -5.44
C CYS A 286 18.36 13.15 -6.79
N GLY A 287 19.66 13.45 -6.77
CA GLY A 287 20.45 13.73 -7.97
C GLY A 287 20.20 15.10 -8.61
N GLN A 288 19.36 15.97 -8.01
CA GLN A 288 19.09 17.32 -8.48
C GLN A 288 19.82 18.37 -7.64
N LYS A 289 20.19 19.49 -8.27
CA LYS A 289 20.89 20.60 -7.59
C LYS A 289 20.10 21.19 -6.42
N ASP A 290 18.81 21.38 -6.62
CA ASP A 290 17.94 22.07 -5.67
C ASP A 290 16.72 21.20 -5.39
N ILE A 291 16.14 21.33 -4.20
CA ILE A 291 14.90 20.63 -3.86
C ILE A 291 13.75 21.25 -4.66
N PRO A 292 13.03 20.47 -5.49
CA PRO A 292 11.96 20.99 -6.33
C PRO A 292 10.77 21.48 -5.49
N ASN A 293 10.03 22.46 -6.00
CA ASN A 293 8.76 22.90 -5.40
C ASN A 293 7.60 21.99 -5.83
N ALA A 294 7.69 20.71 -5.52
CA ALA A 294 6.69 19.72 -5.86
C ALA A 294 5.84 19.36 -4.65
N PRO A 295 4.55 19.01 -4.82
CA PRO A 295 3.75 18.44 -3.74
C PRO A 295 4.28 17.05 -3.36
N HIS A 296 4.10 16.67 -2.10
CA HIS A 296 4.35 15.31 -1.63
C HIS A 296 3.07 14.47 -1.74
N LEU A 297 3.19 13.25 -2.26
CA LEU A 297 2.09 12.29 -2.35
C LEU A 297 2.24 11.23 -1.26
N ILE A 298 1.27 11.16 -0.36
CA ILE A 298 1.17 10.10 0.64
C ILE A 298 0.02 9.16 0.25
N ALA A 299 0.36 7.93 -0.12
CA ALA A 299 -0.61 6.89 -0.44
C ALA A 299 -0.84 6.00 0.79
N VAL A 300 -2.08 5.89 1.24
CA VAL A 300 -2.48 5.03 2.35
C VAL A 300 -3.72 4.21 2.01
N PRO A 301 -3.92 3.03 2.63
CA PRO A 301 -5.20 2.32 2.56
C PRO A 301 -6.36 3.23 2.94
N THR A 302 -7.52 3.07 2.28
CA THR A 302 -8.70 3.93 2.50
C THR A 302 -9.09 4.03 3.98
N THR A 303 -8.93 2.95 4.75
CA THR A 303 -9.23 2.91 6.18
C THR A 303 -8.31 3.77 7.04
N LEU A 304 -7.14 4.16 6.53
CA LEU A 304 -6.14 4.96 7.23
C LEU A 304 -6.12 6.42 6.78
N VAL A 305 -6.92 6.81 5.77
CA VAL A 305 -6.96 8.20 5.27
C VAL A 305 -7.33 9.18 6.39
N GLY A 306 -8.37 8.86 7.16
CA GLY A 306 -8.79 9.72 8.28
C GLY A 306 -7.74 9.81 9.38
N GLN A 307 -7.05 8.71 9.69
CA GLN A 307 -5.97 8.68 10.66
C GLN A 307 -4.77 9.50 10.17
N MET A 308 -4.32 9.28 8.94
CA MET A 308 -3.20 10.02 8.36
C MET A 308 -3.48 11.53 8.29
N PHE A 309 -4.71 11.92 7.98
CA PHE A 309 -5.13 13.32 8.00
C PHE A 309 -5.06 13.93 9.41
N ALA A 310 -5.54 13.20 10.42
CA ALA A 310 -5.45 13.64 11.81
C ALA A 310 -3.99 13.71 12.30
N ASP A 311 -3.18 12.71 11.97
CA ASP A 311 -1.75 12.67 12.29
C ASP A 311 -1.03 13.89 11.67
N LEU A 312 -1.26 14.21 10.40
CA LEU A 312 -0.65 15.38 9.76
C LEU A 312 -0.98 16.69 10.50
N LYS A 313 -2.23 16.89 10.92
CA LYS A 313 -2.63 18.06 11.72
C LYS A 313 -2.04 18.05 13.12
N HIS A 314 -1.90 16.87 13.71
CA HIS A 314 -1.33 16.68 15.04
C HIS A 314 0.16 16.98 15.07
N TRP A 315 0.89 16.58 14.02
CA TRP A 315 2.33 16.78 13.93
C TRP A 315 2.69 18.20 13.49
N PHE A 316 2.07 18.74 12.45
CA PHE A 316 2.43 20.04 11.88
C PHE A 316 1.63 21.20 12.48
N ARG A 317 2.27 22.36 12.61
CA ARG A 317 1.59 23.60 13.02
C ARG A 317 0.57 24.03 11.97
N PRO A 318 -0.51 24.72 12.39
CA PRO A 318 -1.46 25.28 11.45
C PRO A 318 -0.77 26.20 10.43
N HIS A 319 -1.13 26.06 9.16
CA HIS A 319 -0.61 26.81 8.02
C HIS A 319 0.82 26.50 7.55
N ASP A 320 1.58 25.64 8.22
CA ASP A 320 2.90 25.22 7.74
C ASP A 320 2.80 24.26 6.55
N ILE A 321 1.71 23.51 6.45
CA ILE A 321 1.41 22.65 5.30
C ILE A 321 -0.02 22.86 4.78
N ASN A 322 -0.25 22.51 3.51
CA ASN A 322 -1.58 22.38 2.94
C ASN A 322 -1.87 20.91 2.66
N ILE A 323 -2.95 20.38 3.22
CA ILE A 323 -3.34 18.98 3.06
C ILE A 323 -4.43 18.89 1.99
N LEU A 324 -4.12 18.27 0.86
CA LEU A 324 -5.06 18.02 -0.23
C LEU A 324 -5.49 16.56 -0.21
N MET A 325 -6.76 16.28 0.10
CA MET A 325 -7.30 14.93 0.09
C MET A 325 -7.95 14.64 -1.27
N MET A 326 -7.43 13.63 -1.97
CA MET A 326 -8.04 13.17 -3.20
C MET A 326 -9.38 12.49 -2.91
N PRO A 327 -10.45 12.80 -3.67
CA PRO A 327 -11.75 12.18 -3.46
C PRO A 327 -11.67 10.67 -3.68
N SER A 328 -12.02 9.89 -2.67
CA SER A 328 -12.23 8.45 -2.84
C SER A 328 -13.54 8.22 -3.59
N MET A 329 -13.59 7.22 -4.48
CA MET A 329 -14.80 6.90 -5.24
C MET A 329 -15.98 6.74 -4.29
N LYS A 330 -17.02 7.58 -4.45
CA LYS A 330 -18.29 7.37 -3.75
C LYS A 330 -18.75 5.97 -4.08
N LYS A 331 -19.09 5.16 -3.06
CA LYS A 331 -19.80 3.90 -3.29
C LYS A 331 -21.04 4.22 -4.12
N ALA A 332 -21.08 3.72 -5.34
CA ALA A 332 -22.23 3.81 -6.24
C ALA A 332 -23.40 3.00 -5.68
#